data_AF-H3DQX0-F1
#
_entry.id   AF-H3DQX0-F1
#
_cell.length_a   1.000
_cell.length_b   1.000
_cell.length_c   1.000
_cell.angle_alpha   90.00
_cell.angle_beta   90.00
_cell.angle_gamma   90.00
#
_symmetry.space_group_name_H-M   'P 1'
#
loop_
_entity.id
_entity.type
_entity.pdbx_description
1 polymer ?
#
loop_
_entity_poly.entity_id
_entity_poly.type
_entity_poly.pdbx_seq_one_letter_code
_entity_poly.pdbx_strand_id
1 'polypeptide(L)'
;MGSDIVGCRDAKGRTPLHAAAFAGHVDCIHLLLSHDAPVDAVDQSGFTPLMMAAEKGRDGALEVLLTSSSANLGLTDKDGNTALHLACSSGKESCVMLILDRLTDGALLNTTNAALQTPLHLADRSGLKRAVEELLSRGASAQRADENGRSPEAQLVQPLICLEAWLPLATPGYPWLPLATPGYPWLPLANPGYPWLPLATPGYPWLPLANPG
;
A
#
# COMPACT_ATOMS: atom_id res chain seq x y z
N MET A 1 -34.82 7.47 25.63
CA MET A 1 -34.58 8.85 25.12
C MET A 1 -33.14 9.06 24.64
N GLY A 2 -32.10 8.38 25.17
CA GLY A 2 -30.72 8.58 24.71
C GLY A 2 -30.31 7.87 23.41
N SER A 3 -30.87 6.69 23.13
CA SER A 3 -30.49 5.85 21.97
C SER A 3 -30.99 6.41 20.62
N ASP A 4 -32.04 7.23 20.59
CA ASP A 4 -32.53 7.79 19.32
C ASP A 4 -31.60 8.88 18.76
N ILE A 5 -30.83 9.55 19.63
CA ILE A 5 -29.91 10.64 19.25
C ILE A 5 -28.76 10.10 18.42
N VAL A 6 -28.22 8.92 18.75
CA VAL A 6 -27.09 8.34 18.02
C VAL A 6 -27.44 7.97 16.57
N GLY A 7 -28.72 7.70 16.30
CA GLY A 7 -29.26 7.39 14.98
C GLY A 7 -29.82 8.60 14.21
N CYS A 8 -29.89 9.78 14.83
CA CYS A 8 -30.37 10.99 14.17
C CYS A 8 -29.49 11.34 12.97
N ARG A 9 -30.10 11.87 11.92
CA ARG A 9 -29.41 12.26 10.69
C ARG A 9 -29.64 13.72 10.39
N ASP A 10 -28.60 14.42 9.98
CA ASP A 10 -28.71 15.79 9.48
C ASP A 10 -29.26 15.83 8.04
N ALA A 11 -29.39 17.03 7.47
CA ALA A 11 -29.86 17.24 6.10
C ALA A 11 -28.99 16.55 5.02
N LYS A 12 -27.75 16.16 5.35
CA LYS A 12 -26.82 15.41 4.50
C LYS A 12 -26.78 13.92 4.84
N GLY A 13 -27.66 13.44 5.72
CA GLY A 13 -27.71 12.04 6.14
C GLY A 13 -26.64 11.64 7.15
N ARG A 14 -25.89 12.59 7.73
CA ARG A 14 -24.79 12.34 8.65
C ARG A 14 -25.29 12.15 10.07
N THR A 15 -24.77 11.14 10.75
CA THR A 15 -25.05 10.87 12.17
C THR A 15 -24.11 11.69 13.09
N PRO A 16 -24.39 11.79 14.41
CA PRO A 16 -23.47 12.42 15.35
C PRO A 16 -22.06 11.80 15.31
N LEU A 17 -21.98 10.49 15.01
CA LEU A 17 -20.71 9.78 14.89
C LEU A 17 -19.87 10.31 13.71
N HIS A 18 -20.51 10.67 12.59
CA HIS A 18 -19.82 11.34 11.48
C HIS A 18 -19.25 12.70 11.90
N ALA A 19 -20.04 13.50 12.64
CA ALA A 19 -19.58 14.81 13.11
C ALA A 19 -18.40 14.67 14.08
N ALA A 20 -18.45 13.71 15.00
CA ALA A 20 -17.37 13.42 15.94
C ALA A 20 -16.10 12.92 15.22
N ALA A 21 -16.25 12.02 14.24
CA ALA A 21 -15.15 11.51 13.42
C ALA A 21 -14.49 12.59 12.56
N PHE A 22 -15.28 13.47 11.95
CA PHE A 22 -14.79 14.62 11.18
C PHE A 22 -13.99 15.60 12.06
N ALA A 23 -14.50 15.89 13.26
CA ALA A 23 -13.84 16.76 14.22
C ALA A 23 -12.61 16.11 14.89
N GLY A 24 -12.57 14.78 14.96
CA GLY A 24 -11.54 14.03 15.68
C GLY A 24 -11.78 13.98 17.20
N HIS A 25 -13.03 14.12 17.64
CA HIS A 25 -13.38 14.12 19.06
C HIS A 25 -13.55 12.69 19.60
N VAL A 26 -12.45 12.12 20.08
CA VAL A 26 -12.36 10.75 20.59
C VAL A 26 -13.34 10.47 21.73
N ASP A 27 -13.46 11.37 22.71
CA ASP A 27 -14.37 11.17 23.85
C ASP A 27 -15.83 11.11 23.39
N CYS A 28 -16.21 11.93 22.41
CA CYS A 28 -17.53 11.90 21.81
C CYS A 28 -17.77 10.58 21.07
N ILE A 29 -16.77 10.06 20.35
CA ILE A 29 -16.87 8.77 19.68
C ILE A 29 -17.09 7.66 20.70
N HIS A 30 -16.31 7.60 21.78
CA HIS A 30 -16.51 6.61 22.84
C HIS A 30 -17.89 6.67 23.47
N LEU A 31 -18.40 7.87 23.75
CA LEU A 31 -19.74 8.05 24.30
C LEU A 31 -20.82 7.59 23.32
N LEU A 32 -20.67 7.91 22.02
CA LEU A 32 -21.64 7.49 21.01
C LEU A 32 -21.63 5.96 20.84
N LEU A 33 -20.45 5.34 20.84
CA LEU A 33 -20.29 3.89 20.74
C LEU A 33 -20.83 3.16 21.98
N SER A 34 -20.70 3.73 23.18
CA SER A 34 -21.29 3.15 24.40
C SER A 34 -22.83 3.19 24.41
N HIS A 35 -23.43 3.95 23.49
CA HIS A 35 -24.87 4.03 23.27
C HIS A 35 -25.31 3.33 21.97
N ASP A 36 -24.53 2.36 21.48
CA ASP A 36 -24.82 1.54 20.29
C ASP A 36 -25.01 2.38 19.01
N ALA A 37 -24.21 3.45 18.85
CA ALA A 37 -24.24 4.24 17.62
C ALA A 37 -23.92 3.38 16.39
N PRO A 38 -24.65 3.56 15.27
CA PRO A 38 -24.40 2.80 14.05
C PRO A 38 -23.08 3.25 13.40
N VAL A 39 -22.07 2.39 13.52
CA VAL A 39 -20.68 2.68 13.08
C VAL A 39 -20.55 2.66 11.56
N ASP A 40 -21.26 1.74 10.92
CA ASP A 40 -21.31 1.60 9.46
C ASP A 40 -22.42 2.44 8.82
N ALA A 41 -22.96 3.43 9.55
CA ALA A 41 -23.92 4.36 8.97
C ALA A 41 -23.25 5.12 7.81
N VAL A 42 -23.93 5.18 6.66
CA VAL A 42 -23.47 5.97 5.52
C VAL A 42 -24.25 7.27 5.41
N ASP A 43 -23.55 8.34 5.06
CA ASP A 43 -24.15 9.62 4.69
C ASP A 43 -24.69 9.62 3.26
N GLN A 44 -25.25 10.74 2.80
CA GLN A 44 -25.79 10.84 1.44
C GLN A 44 -24.74 10.66 0.34
N SER A 45 -23.45 10.86 0.62
CA SER A 45 -22.33 10.62 -0.31
C SER A 45 -21.75 9.22 -0.20
N GLY A 46 -22.29 8.37 0.69
CA GLY A 46 -21.77 7.03 0.93
C GLY A 46 -20.58 7.00 1.90
N PHE A 47 -20.22 8.13 2.52
CA PHE A 47 -19.15 8.15 3.50
C PHE A 47 -19.60 7.51 4.80
N THR A 48 -18.75 6.67 5.37
CA THR A 48 -18.86 6.20 6.75
C THR A 48 -18.11 7.16 7.70
N PRO A 49 -18.35 7.11 9.02
CA PRO A 49 -17.57 7.86 9.99
C PRO A 49 -16.07 7.55 9.89
N LEU A 50 -15.71 6.28 9.65
CA LEU A 50 -14.33 5.86 9.45
C LEU A 50 -13.71 6.53 8.22
N MET A 51 -14.43 6.58 7.09
CA MET A 51 -13.98 7.28 5.89
C MET A 51 -13.75 8.76 6.13
N MET A 52 -14.63 9.44 6.88
CA MET A 52 -14.41 10.85 7.24
C MET A 52 -13.17 11.04 8.12
N ALA A 53 -12.95 10.16 9.10
CA ALA A 53 -11.75 10.21 9.94
C ALA A 53 -10.47 10.00 9.10
N ALA A 54 -10.49 9.03 8.18
CA ALA A 54 -9.40 8.73 7.26
C ALA A 54 -9.08 9.91 6.32
N GLU A 55 -10.11 10.49 5.69
CA GLU A 55 -9.98 11.62 4.76
C GLU A 55 -9.45 12.89 5.46
N LYS A 56 -9.85 13.12 6.72
CA LYS A 56 -9.40 14.27 7.51
C LYS A 56 -8.09 14.03 8.28
N GLY A 57 -7.59 12.81 8.33
CA GLY A 57 -6.37 12.46 9.04
C GLY A 57 -6.54 12.52 10.56
N ARG A 58 -7.66 12.02 11.09
CA ARG A 58 -7.95 12.00 12.52
C ARG A 58 -7.50 10.67 13.13
N ASP A 59 -6.19 10.52 13.32
CA ASP A 59 -5.56 9.27 13.76
C ASP A 59 -6.22 8.65 15.01
N GLY A 60 -6.42 9.43 16.08
CA GLY A 60 -7.02 8.92 17.31
C GLY A 60 -8.50 8.53 17.16
N ALA A 61 -9.27 9.27 16.36
CA ALA A 61 -10.65 8.92 16.07
C ALA A 61 -10.74 7.63 15.23
N LEU A 62 -9.85 7.50 14.25
CA LEU A 62 -9.72 6.33 13.41
C LEU A 62 -9.31 5.10 14.23
N GLU A 63 -8.31 5.21 15.10
CA GLU A 63 -7.86 4.12 15.98
C GLU A 63 -9.00 3.61 16.88
N VAL A 64 -9.78 4.53 17.44
CA VAL A 64 -10.93 4.18 18.27
C VAL A 64 -12.01 3.49 17.44
N LEU A 65 -12.36 4.02 16.26
CA LEU A 65 -13.33 3.38 15.38
C LEU A 65 -12.87 2.00 14.88
N LEU A 66 -11.57 1.77 14.73
CA LEU A 66 -11.01 0.46 14.36
C LEU A 66 -10.95 -0.53 15.53
N THR A 67 -10.74 -0.04 16.75
CA THR A 67 -10.51 -0.89 17.94
C THR A 67 -11.79 -1.18 18.71
N SER A 68 -12.62 -0.16 18.89
CA SER A 68 -13.83 -0.24 19.71
C SER A 68 -15.07 -0.62 18.92
N SER A 69 -15.00 -0.60 17.59
CA SER A 69 -16.09 -1.00 16.72
C SER A 69 -15.60 -1.89 15.60
N SER A 70 -16.38 -2.92 15.26
CA SER A 70 -16.13 -3.77 14.09
C SER A 70 -16.49 -3.02 12.80
N ALA A 71 -15.89 -1.84 12.59
CA ALA A 71 -16.15 -1.00 11.44
C ALA A 71 -15.77 -1.75 10.16
N ASN A 72 -16.69 -1.80 9.20
CA ASN A 72 -16.47 -2.54 7.98
C ASN A 72 -15.56 -1.76 7.01
N LEU A 73 -14.32 -2.24 6.86
CA LEU A 73 -13.31 -1.65 5.97
C LEU A 73 -13.61 -1.82 4.48
N GLY A 74 -14.50 -2.76 4.13
CA GLY A 74 -14.90 -3.05 2.76
C GLY A 74 -15.99 -2.14 2.22
N LEU A 75 -16.54 -1.24 3.04
CA LEU A 75 -17.51 -0.26 2.57
C LEU A 75 -16.85 0.73 1.60
N THR A 76 -17.62 1.19 0.63
CA THR A 76 -17.19 2.14 -0.40
C THR A 76 -18.12 3.34 -0.45
N ASP A 77 -17.56 4.51 -0.74
CA ASP A 77 -18.33 5.71 -1.06
C ASP A 77 -18.98 5.60 -2.46
N LYS A 78 -19.65 6.67 -2.89
CA LYS A 78 -20.25 6.77 -4.24
C LYS A 78 -19.25 6.66 -5.39
N ASP A 79 -18.00 7.03 -5.15
CA ASP A 79 -16.92 6.97 -6.13
C ASP A 79 -16.17 5.62 -6.05
N GLY A 80 -16.67 4.67 -5.25
CA GLY A 80 -16.06 3.35 -5.07
C GLY A 80 -14.81 3.38 -4.18
N ASN A 81 -14.52 4.48 -3.49
CA ASN A 81 -13.37 4.59 -2.61
C ASN A 81 -13.65 3.94 -1.26
N THR A 82 -12.74 3.08 -0.81
CA THR A 82 -12.70 2.60 0.57
C THR A 82 -12.02 3.63 1.49
N ALA A 83 -12.09 3.43 2.80
CA ALA A 83 -11.37 4.29 3.76
C ALA A 83 -9.86 4.37 3.46
N LEU A 84 -9.25 3.27 2.98
CA LEU A 84 -7.85 3.22 2.58
C LEU A 84 -7.57 4.11 1.36
N HIS A 85 -8.44 4.08 0.34
CA HIS A 85 -8.30 4.96 -0.83
C HIS A 85 -8.32 6.44 -0.42
N LEU A 86 -9.24 6.81 0.47
CA LEU A 86 -9.37 8.19 0.96
C LEU A 86 -8.16 8.63 1.79
N ALA A 87 -7.63 7.75 2.66
CA ALA A 87 -6.41 8.03 3.43
C ALA A 87 -5.19 8.24 2.51
N CYS A 88 -5.04 7.39 1.49
CA CYS A 88 -3.98 7.53 0.49
C CYS A 88 -4.13 8.81 -0.34
N SER A 89 -5.34 9.11 -0.82
CA SER A 89 -5.60 10.30 -1.65
C SER A 89 -5.45 11.61 -0.87
N SER A 90 -5.69 11.60 0.43
CA SER A 90 -5.55 12.78 1.30
C SER A 90 -4.14 12.95 1.87
N GLY A 91 -3.23 12.02 1.57
CA GLY A 91 -1.83 12.09 2.00
C GLY A 91 -1.63 11.81 3.48
N LYS A 92 -2.53 11.07 4.13
CA LYS A 92 -2.50 10.85 5.60
C LYS A 92 -1.77 9.55 5.93
N GLU A 93 -0.44 9.59 5.84
CA GLU A 93 0.40 8.39 6.04
C GLU A 93 0.11 7.65 7.36
N SER A 94 -0.04 8.37 8.47
CA SER A 94 -0.39 7.77 9.77
C SER A 94 -1.71 6.98 9.73
N CYS A 95 -2.77 7.57 9.17
CA CYS A 95 -4.05 6.90 8.99
C CYS A 95 -3.92 5.67 8.09
N VAL A 96 -3.13 5.75 7.01
CA VAL A 96 -2.90 4.61 6.11
C VAL A 96 -2.26 3.46 6.90
N MET A 97 -1.21 3.72 7.68
CA MET A 97 -0.57 2.69 8.49
C MET A 97 -1.53 2.07 9.51
N LEU A 98 -2.34 2.87 10.21
CA LEU A 98 -3.32 2.38 11.17
C LEU A 98 -4.39 1.49 10.51
N ILE A 99 -4.88 1.86 9.33
CA ILE A 99 -5.83 1.04 8.57
C ILE A 99 -5.14 -0.27 8.15
N LEU A 100 -3.92 -0.19 7.61
CA LEU A 100 -3.18 -1.38 7.19
C LEU A 100 -2.92 -2.34 8.35
N ASP A 101 -2.51 -1.86 9.52
CA ASP A 101 -2.29 -2.67 10.72
C ASP A 101 -3.51 -3.45 11.18
N ARG A 102 -4.72 -2.99 10.83
CA ARG A 102 -5.98 -3.69 11.12
C ARG A 102 -6.53 -4.45 9.92
N LEU A 103 -6.07 -4.15 8.72
CA LEU A 103 -6.46 -4.81 7.49
C LEU A 103 -5.75 -6.16 7.37
N THR A 104 -6.49 -7.23 7.63
CA THR A 104 -6.03 -8.62 7.42
C THR A 104 -6.33 -9.14 6.02
N ASP A 105 -7.31 -8.55 5.35
CA ASP A 105 -7.81 -9.05 4.07
C ASP A 105 -7.02 -8.46 2.89
N GLY A 106 -6.13 -9.27 2.33
CA GLY A 106 -5.37 -8.89 1.12
C GLY A 106 -6.24 -8.57 -0.10
N ALA A 107 -7.50 -9.01 -0.12
CA ALA A 107 -8.46 -8.67 -1.17
C ALA A 107 -8.77 -7.16 -1.19
N LEU A 108 -8.83 -6.50 -0.02
CA LEU A 108 -9.12 -5.08 0.09
C LEU A 108 -7.98 -4.19 -0.42
N LEU A 109 -6.73 -4.69 -0.40
CA LEU A 109 -5.55 -4.00 -0.94
C LEU A 109 -5.63 -3.82 -2.46
N ASN A 110 -6.30 -4.74 -3.15
CA ASN A 110 -6.44 -4.77 -4.60
C ASN A 110 -7.79 -4.23 -5.08
N THR A 111 -8.58 -3.65 -4.18
CA THR A 111 -9.83 -3.00 -4.58
C THR A 111 -9.53 -1.80 -5.45
N THR A 112 -10.39 -1.58 -6.44
CA THR A 112 -10.32 -0.43 -7.33
C THR A 112 -11.53 0.45 -7.10
N ASN A 113 -11.31 1.76 -7.10
CA ASN A 113 -12.40 2.73 -7.14
C ASN A 113 -13.05 2.81 -8.55
N ALA A 114 -14.02 3.72 -8.70
CA ALA A 114 -14.70 3.95 -9.99
C ALA A 114 -13.75 4.40 -11.11
N ALA A 115 -12.58 4.96 -10.77
CA ALA A 115 -11.54 5.36 -11.72
C ALA A 115 -10.47 4.26 -11.96
N LEU A 116 -10.79 3.01 -11.59
CA LEU A 116 -9.91 1.84 -11.62
C LEU A 116 -8.57 2.01 -10.87
N GLN A 117 -8.49 2.96 -9.95
CA GLN A 117 -7.28 3.21 -9.16
C GLN A 117 -7.30 2.32 -7.93
N THR A 118 -6.18 1.63 -7.68
CA THR A 118 -5.96 0.91 -6.42
C THR A 118 -5.43 1.88 -5.34
N PRO A 119 -5.50 1.55 -4.04
CA PRO A 119 -4.93 2.39 -2.99
C PRO A 119 -3.42 2.65 -3.19
N LEU A 120 -2.71 1.73 -3.84
CA LEU A 120 -1.31 1.89 -4.22
C LEU A 120 -1.09 3.04 -5.23
N HIS A 121 -1.94 3.14 -6.26
CA HIS A 121 -1.88 4.26 -7.22
C HIS A 121 -2.08 5.61 -6.53
N LEU A 122 -3.01 5.66 -5.56
CA LEU A 122 -3.29 6.88 -4.81
C LEU A 122 -2.15 7.23 -3.87
N ALA A 123 -1.56 6.25 -3.18
CA ALA A 123 -0.43 6.46 -2.28
C ALA A 123 0.79 6.98 -3.04
N ASP A 124 1.07 6.41 -4.21
CA ASP A 124 2.15 6.83 -5.09
C ASP A 124 1.94 8.25 -5.64
N ARG A 125 0.73 8.55 -6.15
CA ARG A 125 0.37 9.91 -6.61
C ARG A 125 0.51 10.97 -5.51
N SER A 126 0.20 10.59 -4.27
CA SER A 126 0.34 11.46 -3.09
C SER A 126 1.78 11.53 -2.55
N GLY A 127 2.71 10.70 -3.03
CA GLY A 127 4.10 10.65 -2.58
C GLY A 127 4.32 9.98 -1.22
N LEU A 128 3.41 9.08 -0.80
CA LEU A 128 3.46 8.40 0.50
C LEU A 128 4.39 7.20 0.49
N LYS A 129 5.70 7.44 0.52
CA LYS A 129 6.73 6.40 0.36
C LYS A 129 6.57 5.22 1.33
N ARG A 130 6.36 5.48 2.62
CA ARG A 130 6.27 4.38 3.60
C ARG A 130 4.99 3.59 3.43
N ALA A 131 3.89 4.27 3.12
CA ALA A 131 2.62 3.60 2.80
C ALA A 131 2.73 2.74 1.54
N VAL A 132 3.44 3.21 0.52
CA VAL A 132 3.71 2.43 -0.71
C VAL A 132 4.53 1.18 -0.40
N GLU A 133 5.62 1.32 0.35
CA GLU A 133 6.46 0.19 0.78
C GLU A 133 5.64 -0.83 1.58
N GLU A 134 4.80 -0.38 2.51
CA GLU A 134 3.96 -1.26 3.31
C GLU A 134 2.83 -1.94 2.51
N LEU A 135 2.24 -1.24 1.55
CA LEU A 135 1.25 -1.83 0.65
C LEU A 135 1.88 -2.94 -0.21
N LEU A 136 3.10 -2.70 -0.71
CA LEU A 136 3.85 -3.68 -1.50
C LEU A 136 4.28 -4.88 -0.64
N SER A 137 4.73 -4.65 0.60
CA SER A 137 5.14 -5.72 1.53
C SER A 137 3.98 -6.67 1.85
N ARG A 138 2.74 -6.15 1.83
CA ARG A 138 1.50 -6.93 2.04
C ARG A 138 0.91 -7.54 0.77
N GLY A 139 1.57 -7.39 -0.38
CA GLY A 139 1.15 -8.01 -1.64
C GLY A 139 0.11 -7.22 -2.44
N ALA A 140 0.08 -5.90 -2.32
CA ALA A 140 -0.70 -5.06 -3.24
C ALA A 140 -0.17 -5.20 -4.68
N SER A 141 -1.08 -5.38 -5.64
CA SER A 141 -0.74 -5.62 -7.04
C SER A 141 -0.32 -4.31 -7.72
N ALA A 142 0.96 -4.20 -8.07
CA ALA A 142 1.52 -3.02 -8.72
C ALA A 142 1.39 -3.03 -10.26
N GLN A 143 0.86 -4.11 -10.83
CA GLN A 143 0.74 -4.31 -12.29
C GLN A 143 -0.59 -3.83 -12.88
N ARG A 144 -1.59 -3.52 -12.04
CA ARG A 144 -2.87 -3.02 -12.54
C ARG A 144 -2.61 -1.59 -13.05
N ALA A 145 -2.90 -1.32 -14.32
CA ALA A 145 -2.93 0.04 -14.83
C ALA A 145 -4.27 0.70 -14.46
N ASP A 146 -4.23 1.97 -14.09
CA ASP A 146 -5.43 2.80 -13.92
C ASP A 146 -6.11 3.08 -15.28
N GLU A 147 -7.25 3.77 -15.28
CA GLU A 147 -7.95 4.21 -16.50
C GLU A 147 -7.08 5.06 -17.44
N ASN A 148 -6.01 5.66 -16.92
CA ASN A 148 -5.07 6.47 -17.70
C ASN A 148 -3.90 5.65 -18.26
N GLY A 149 -3.92 4.31 -18.09
CA GLY A 149 -2.85 3.41 -18.51
C GLY A 149 -1.59 3.50 -17.66
N ARG A 150 -1.65 4.12 -16.48
CA ARG A 150 -0.49 4.30 -15.59
C ARG A 150 -0.48 3.18 -14.56
N SER A 151 0.62 2.43 -14.51
CA SER A 151 0.90 1.54 -13.39
C SER A 151 1.61 2.32 -12.26
N PRO A 152 1.39 1.96 -10.99
CA PRO A 152 2.06 2.60 -9.85
C PRO A 152 3.59 2.43 -9.90
N GLU A 153 4.09 1.37 -10.57
CA GLU A 153 5.54 1.18 -10.78
C GLU A 153 6.16 2.23 -11.71
N ALA A 154 5.39 2.80 -12.66
CA ALA A 154 5.91 3.74 -13.65
C ALA A 154 6.39 5.08 -13.05
N GLN A 155 5.94 5.41 -11.84
CA GLN A 155 6.36 6.62 -11.12
C GLN A 155 7.51 6.32 -10.13
N LEU A 156 7.61 5.07 -9.64
CA LEU A 156 8.62 4.59 -8.68
C LEU A 156 10.02 4.37 -9.29
N VAL A 157 10.23 4.67 -10.57
CA VAL A 157 11.55 4.60 -11.24
C VAL A 157 12.51 5.73 -10.82
N GLN A 158 12.38 6.24 -9.59
CA GLN A 158 13.48 6.89 -8.88
C GLN A 158 14.08 5.91 -7.85
N PRO A 159 15.41 5.78 -7.79
CA PRO A 159 16.08 4.54 -7.46
C PRO A 159 16.12 4.31 -5.94
N LEU A 160 15.06 3.73 -5.35
CA LEU A 160 15.12 3.31 -3.93
C LEU A 160 14.45 1.96 -3.61
N ILE A 161 13.71 1.32 -4.52
CA ILE A 161 13.09 -0.01 -4.26
C ILE A 161 13.67 -1.08 -5.19
N CYS A 162 15.01 -1.17 -5.26
CA CYS A 162 15.70 -2.20 -6.03
C CYS A 162 16.30 -3.32 -5.17
N LEU A 163 15.97 -3.44 -3.89
CA LEU A 163 16.66 -4.45 -3.06
C LEU A 163 15.91 -5.76 -2.81
N GLU A 164 14.59 -5.80 -2.65
CA GLU A 164 13.95 -7.11 -2.43
C GLU A 164 12.59 -7.23 -3.11
N ALA A 165 12.52 -8.22 -4.00
CA ALA A 165 11.34 -8.82 -4.60
C ALA A 165 10.73 -8.13 -5.84
N TRP A 166 10.68 -8.92 -6.93
CA TRP A 166 9.92 -8.77 -8.18
C TRP A 166 10.55 -7.96 -9.32
N LEU A 167 11.42 -8.62 -10.10
CA LEU A 167 11.58 -8.32 -11.53
C LEU A 167 10.76 -9.36 -12.33
N PRO A 168 9.85 -8.96 -13.24
CA PRO A 168 9.29 -9.91 -14.20
C PRO A 168 10.39 -10.25 -15.21
N LEU A 169 10.92 -11.47 -15.10
CA LEU A 169 11.89 -12.02 -16.04
C LEU A 169 11.14 -12.43 -17.32
N ALA A 170 11.11 -11.55 -18.32
CA ALA A 170 10.59 -11.91 -19.64
C ALA A 170 11.53 -11.44 -20.76
N THR A 171 12.68 -12.10 -20.88
CA THR A 171 13.29 -12.34 -22.19
C THR A 171 13.65 -13.83 -22.29
N PRO A 172 13.13 -14.57 -23.29
CA PRO A 172 13.50 -15.97 -23.46
C PRO A 172 14.89 -16.04 -24.10
N GLY A 173 15.88 -16.63 -23.43
CA GLY A 173 17.11 -17.03 -24.14
C GLY A 173 18.42 -17.24 -23.37
N TYR A 174 18.56 -16.91 -22.08
CA TYR A 174 19.86 -17.07 -21.41
C TYR A 174 19.76 -17.68 -20.00
N PRO A 175 20.37 -18.86 -19.74
CA PRO A 175 20.38 -19.46 -18.42
C PRO A 175 21.57 -18.92 -17.61
N TRP A 176 21.29 -17.94 -16.75
CA TRP A 176 22.02 -17.55 -15.53
C TRP A 176 23.46 -16.97 -15.66
N LEU A 177 23.64 -15.75 -15.17
CA LEU A 177 24.94 -15.20 -14.72
C LEU A 177 24.83 -14.90 -13.21
N PRO A 178 25.71 -15.45 -12.35
CA PRO A 178 25.66 -15.20 -10.91
C PRO A 178 26.20 -13.80 -10.57
N LEU A 179 25.51 -13.15 -9.63
CA LEU A 179 25.83 -11.84 -9.06
C LEU A 179 27.25 -11.85 -8.45
N ALA A 180 28.07 -10.84 -8.75
CA ALA A 180 29.42 -10.73 -8.21
C ALA A 180 29.39 -10.67 -6.68
N THR A 181 29.72 -11.79 -6.03
CA THR A 181 29.89 -11.86 -4.58
C THR A 181 31.21 -11.18 -4.18
N PRO A 182 31.25 -10.38 -3.10
CA PRO A 182 32.49 -9.76 -2.63
C PRO A 182 33.49 -10.84 -2.17
N GLY A 183 34.67 -10.89 -2.80
CA GLY A 183 35.73 -11.86 -2.49
C GLY A 183 36.47 -12.47 -3.70
N TYR A 184 36.05 -12.19 -4.94
CA TYR A 184 36.69 -12.73 -6.14
C TYR A 184 37.68 -11.71 -6.77
N PRO A 185 38.91 -12.12 -7.12
CA PRO A 185 39.86 -11.25 -7.83
C PRO A 185 39.54 -11.20 -9.33
N TRP A 186 39.53 -9.98 -9.89
CA TRP A 186 39.26 -9.70 -11.30
C TRP A 186 40.48 -9.00 -11.94
N LEU A 187 40.79 -9.30 -13.20
CA LEU A 187 41.84 -8.61 -13.97
C LEU A 187 41.21 -7.63 -14.97
N PRO A 188 41.69 -6.37 -15.06
CA PRO A 188 41.18 -5.40 -16.01
C PRO A 188 41.71 -5.72 -17.41
N LEU A 189 40.82 -5.82 -18.40
CA LEU A 189 41.21 -5.94 -19.82
C LEU A 189 41.22 -4.57 -20.48
N ALA A 190 42.31 -4.26 -21.19
CA ALA A 190 42.64 -2.92 -21.68
C ALA A 190 41.84 -2.45 -22.92
N ASN A 191 40.81 -3.17 -23.36
CA ASN A 191 40.02 -2.80 -24.54
C ASN A 191 38.64 -2.23 -24.15
N PRO A 192 38.24 -1.07 -24.67
CA PRO A 192 36.95 -0.47 -24.35
C PRO A 192 35.81 -1.30 -24.97
N GLY A 193 35.07 -2.01 -24.12
CA GLY A 193 33.88 -2.79 -24.52
C GLY A 193 33.62 -4.05 -23.68
N TYR A 194 34.59 -4.56 -22.94
CA TYR A 194 34.42 -5.72 -22.06
C TYR A 194 35.17 -5.49 -20.74
N PRO A 195 34.48 -5.22 -19.62
CA PRO A 195 35.18 -4.68 -18.47
C PRO A 195 35.94 -5.73 -17.63
N TRP A 196 35.53 -7.01 -17.53
CA TRP A 196 36.20 -8.00 -16.66
C TRP A 196 35.95 -9.46 -17.06
N LEU A 197 36.91 -10.37 -16.77
CA LEU A 197 36.80 -11.83 -16.96
C LEU A 197 36.96 -12.56 -15.60
N PRO A 198 36.04 -13.46 -15.18
CA PRO A 198 36.14 -14.17 -13.91
C PRO A 198 37.20 -15.28 -13.99
N LEU A 199 38.11 -15.34 -13.01
CA LEU A 199 39.29 -16.20 -13.08
C LEU A 199 39.08 -17.66 -12.61
N ALA A 200 38.00 -18.00 -11.90
CA ALA A 200 37.78 -19.38 -11.44
C ALA A 200 36.34 -19.68 -10.97
N THR A 201 35.89 -20.91 -11.19
CA THR A 201 34.72 -21.54 -10.54
C THR A 201 35.17 -22.47 -9.40
N PRO A 202 34.59 -22.43 -8.19
CA PRO A 202 34.95 -23.37 -7.12
C PRO A 202 34.43 -24.77 -7.46
N GLY A 203 35.29 -25.79 -7.44
CA GLY A 203 34.89 -27.21 -7.53
C GLY A 203 35.60 -28.06 -8.59
N TYR A 204 36.42 -27.48 -9.46
CA TYR A 204 37.24 -28.24 -10.41
C TYR A 204 38.71 -28.26 -9.98
N PRO A 205 39.31 -29.44 -9.73
CA PRO A 205 40.77 -29.53 -9.61
C PRO A 205 41.40 -29.32 -10.99
N TRP A 206 42.52 -28.60 -11.02
CA TRP A 206 43.27 -28.35 -12.25
C TRP A 206 43.74 -29.67 -12.88
N LEU A 207 43.38 -29.91 -14.14
CA LEU A 207 44.03 -30.94 -14.97
C LEU A 207 45.31 -30.32 -15.57
N PRO A 208 46.48 -30.96 -15.44
CA PRO A 208 47.66 -30.52 -16.16
C PRO A 208 47.40 -30.68 -17.65
N LEU A 209 47.60 -29.61 -18.43
CA LEU A 209 47.66 -29.71 -19.89
C LEU A 209 48.87 -30.59 -20.23
N ALA A 210 48.61 -31.85 -20.55
CA ALA A 210 49.58 -32.69 -21.25
C ALA A 210 49.88 -32.01 -22.59
N ASN A 211 51.15 -31.65 -22.79
CA ASN A 211 51.67 -31.25 -24.10
C ASN A 211 51.50 -32.40 -25.11
N PRO A 212 51.02 -32.13 -26.33
CA PRO A 212 51.41 -32.91 -27.49
C PRO A 212 52.53 -32.18 -28.23
N GLY A 213 53.73 -32.78 -28.25
CA GLY A 213 54.89 -32.31 -29.02
C GLY A 213 56.19 -32.34 -28.23
#